data_AF-A0A833ASS2-F1
#
_entry.id   AF-A0A833ASS2-F1
#
_cell.length_a   1.000
_cell.length_b   1.000
_cell.length_c   1.000
_cell.angle_alpha   90.00
_cell.angle_beta   90.00
_cell.angle_gamma   90.00
#
_symmetry.space_group_name_H-M   'P 1'
#
loop_
_entity.id
_entity.type
_entity.pdbx_description
1 polymer ?
#
loop_
_entity_poly.entity_id
_entity_poly.type
_entity_poly.pdbx_seq_one_letter_code
_entity_poly.pdbx_strand_id
1 'polypeptide(L)'
;MEKIKIKDLTQAELEETILAMGEKKYRARQIYEWLFVHNINSFDAMENIPKSFRQRLAEKFVLRTIEHVTTKTSPDGETMKLLFRLHDGHLIETVLMLSDHGRTICVSTQVGCPIDCKFCATGMMGLMRNLTSGEILDQVLFVENLSGEKITNIVVMGMGEPFLNYENLMQALDILTAEDGRNMAQKKIVVSTSGVVPKIEQFIAERRKYRLAISLNAPSDALRDQIMPLNKKWPLEELLAVVKQYTQAARERITFEYVLLAGVNDRLEDARALRKIVQEFDCVLNLIPFNTTYSVYRRPEKDAIFAFYKEFEG
;
A
#
# COMPACT_ATOMS: atom_id res chain seq x y z
N MET A 1 -15.61 15.13 -24.33
CA MET A 1 -14.39 15.34 -23.54
C MET A 1 -14.38 14.32 -22.43
N GLU A 2 -13.27 13.63 -22.23
CA GLU A 2 -13.10 12.76 -21.08
C GLU A 2 -13.07 13.62 -19.81
N LYS A 3 -13.78 13.18 -18.76
CA LYS A 3 -13.85 13.91 -17.49
C LYS A 3 -12.53 13.75 -16.72
N ILE A 4 -12.10 14.79 -16.04
CA ILE A 4 -10.87 14.79 -15.25
C ILE A 4 -11.10 14.07 -13.93
N LYS A 5 -10.20 13.16 -13.53
CA LYS A 5 -10.25 12.48 -12.23
C LYS A 5 -9.81 13.48 -11.15
N ILE A 6 -10.75 14.07 -10.42
CA ILE A 6 -10.45 15.23 -9.55
C ILE A 6 -9.49 14.90 -8.40
N LYS A 7 -9.49 13.64 -7.95
CA LYS A 7 -8.62 13.16 -6.87
C LYS A 7 -7.19 12.82 -7.33
N ASP A 8 -6.93 12.82 -8.62
CA ASP A 8 -5.57 12.69 -9.16
C ASP A 8 -4.82 14.05 -9.12
N LEU A 9 -5.54 15.15 -8.96
CA LEU A 9 -4.96 16.49 -8.95
C LEU A 9 -4.31 16.78 -7.59
N THR A 10 -3.12 17.36 -7.63
CA THR A 10 -2.55 18.07 -6.49
C THR A 10 -3.40 19.28 -6.13
N GLN A 11 -3.22 19.83 -4.93
CA GLN A 11 -3.92 21.04 -4.51
C GLN A 11 -3.65 22.22 -5.47
N ALA A 12 -2.41 22.35 -5.97
CA ALA A 12 -2.03 23.38 -6.93
C ALA A 12 -2.71 23.21 -8.30
N GLU A 13 -2.74 21.98 -8.84
CA GLU A 13 -3.42 21.69 -10.10
C GLU A 13 -4.94 21.89 -9.99
N LEU A 14 -5.53 21.57 -8.84
CA LEU A 14 -6.93 21.87 -8.57
C LEU A 14 -7.16 23.39 -8.56
N GLU A 15 -6.32 24.17 -7.87
CA GLU A 15 -6.38 25.63 -7.86
C GLU A 15 -6.33 26.23 -9.28
N GLU A 16 -5.37 25.82 -10.09
CA GLU A 16 -5.24 26.25 -11.48
C GLU A 16 -6.46 25.88 -12.31
N THR A 17 -6.97 24.66 -12.15
CA THR A 17 -8.14 24.18 -12.88
C THR A 17 -9.40 24.96 -12.51
N ILE A 18 -9.60 25.27 -11.23
CA ILE A 18 -10.74 26.06 -10.76
C ILE A 18 -10.63 27.52 -11.23
N LEU A 19 -9.43 28.11 -11.24
CA LEU A 19 -9.18 29.44 -11.80
C LEU A 19 -9.50 29.49 -13.30
N ALA A 20 -9.08 28.47 -14.07
CA ALA A 20 -9.39 28.36 -15.49
C ALA A 20 -10.90 28.17 -15.77
N MET A 21 -11.68 27.74 -14.76
CA MET A 21 -13.14 27.71 -14.82
C MET A 21 -13.79 29.06 -14.47
N GLY A 22 -13.01 30.12 -14.24
CA GLY A 22 -13.52 31.46 -13.92
C GLY A 22 -13.98 31.62 -12.48
N GLU A 23 -13.58 30.72 -11.58
CA GLU A 23 -13.89 30.78 -10.15
C GLU A 23 -12.69 31.29 -9.35
N LYS A 24 -12.93 31.76 -8.13
CA LYS A 24 -11.88 32.32 -7.26
C LYS A 24 -11.03 31.21 -6.65
N LYS A 25 -9.74 31.49 -6.42
CA LYS A 25 -8.76 30.54 -5.83
C LYS A 25 -9.25 29.83 -4.57
N TYR A 26 -9.89 30.54 -3.63
CA TYR A 26 -10.38 29.94 -2.39
C TYR A 26 -11.41 28.81 -2.61
N ARG A 27 -12.07 28.78 -3.77
CA ARG A 27 -13.06 27.75 -4.09
C ARG A 27 -12.41 26.38 -4.27
N ALA A 28 -11.18 26.33 -4.78
CA ALA A 28 -10.42 25.09 -4.87
C ALA A 28 -10.16 24.49 -3.48
N ARG A 29 -9.80 25.32 -2.49
CA ARG A 29 -9.63 24.88 -1.10
C ARG A 29 -10.92 24.34 -0.50
N GLN A 30 -12.05 24.99 -0.75
CA GLN A 30 -13.36 24.47 -0.32
C GLN A 30 -13.67 23.11 -0.95
N ILE A 31 -13.43 22.97 -2.26
CA ILE A 31 -13.62 21.69 -2.95
C ILE A 31 -12.71 20.61 -2.35
N TYR A 32 -11.44 20.93 -2.12
CA TYR A 32 -10.46 20.01 -1.52
C TYR A 32 -10.92 19.49 -0.16
N GLU A 33 -11.40 20.38 0.72
CA GLU A 33 -11.99 20.02 2.00
C GLU A 33 -13.20 19.09 1.85
N TRP A 34 -14.10 19.37 0.90
CA TRP A 34 -15.22 18.47 0.59
C TRP A 34 -14.78 17.09 0.08
N LEU A 35 -13.75 17.03 -0.75
CA LEU A 35 -13.23 15.78 -1.29
C LEU A 35 -12.62 14.91 -0.19
N PHE A 36 -11.82 15.49 0.70
CA PHE A 36 -10.95 14.72 1.60
C PHE A 36 -11.39 14.78 3.06
N VAL A 37 -11.78 15.93 3.60
CA VAL A 37 -12.27 16.03 4.98
C VAL A 37 -13.67 15.46 5.10
N HIS A 38 -14.58 15.87 4.21
CA HIS A 38 -15.98 15.43 4.24
C HIS A 38 -16.24 14.13 3.49
N ASN A 39 -15.30 13.67 2.65
CA ASN A 39 -15.38 12.41 1.89
C ASN A 39 -16.72 12.23 1.14
N ILE A 40 -17.10 13.25 0.36
CA ILE A 40 -18.40 13.27 -0.33
C ILE A 40 -18.56 12.16 -1.39
N ASN A 41 -19.82 11.82 -1.65
CA ASN A 41 -20.22 10.87 -2.70
C ASN A 41 -20.88 11.52 -3.92
N SER A 42 -21.17 12.82 -3.85
CA SER A 42 -21.67 13.62 -4.96
C SER A 42 -21.24 15.07 -4.78
N PHE A 43 -20.96 15.77 -5.88
CA PHE A 43 -20.74 17.22 -5.88
C PHE A 43 -21.94 17.97 -5.28
N ASP A 44 -23.14 17.39 -5.32
CA ASP A 44 -24.33 17.96 -4.70
C ASP A 44 -24.24 18.12 -3.18
N ALA A 45 -23.35 17.38 -2.50
CA ALA A 45 -23.15 17.52 -1.06
C ALA A 45 -22.45 18.84 -0.66
N MET A 46 -21.84 19.56 -1.61
CA MET A 46 -21.10 20.79 -1.32
C MET A 46 -22.03 21.99 -1.06
N GLU A 47 -22.62 22.08 0.14
CA GLU A 47 -23.67 23.07 0.46
C GLU A 47 -23.21 24.53 0.36
N ASN A 48 -21.93 24.80 0.63
CA ASN A 48 -21.34 26.14 0.51
C ASN A 48 -20.92 26.49 -0.94
N ILE A 49 -21.22 25.61 -1.92
CA ILE A 49 -20.94 25.80 -3.33
C ILE A 49 -22.26 26.01 -4.12
N PRO A 50 -22.39 27.09 -4.90
CA PRO A 50 -23.55 27.36 -5.74
C PRO A 50 -23.91 26.17 -6.62
N LYS A 51 -25.21 25.88 -6.72
CA LYS A 51 -25.73 24.76 -7.51
C LYS A 51 -25.23 24.78 -8.96
N SER A 52 -25.20 25.96 -9.58
CA SER A 52 -24.69 26.14 -10.94
C SER A 52 -23.23 25.70 -11.08
N PHE A 53 -22.40 25.93 -10.05
CA PHE A 53 -21.00 25.53 -10.10
C PHE A 53 -20.83 24.03 -9.79
N ARG A 54 -21.61 23.46 -8.87
CA ARG A 54 -21.64 22.00 -8.63
C ARG A 54 -21.96 21.21 -9.91
N GLN A 55 -22.89 21.70 -10.73
CA GLN A 55 -23.22 21.10 -12.03
C GLN A 55 -22.01 21.13 -12.99
N ARG A 56 -21.32 22.27 -13.10
CA ARG A 56 -20.10 22.40 -13.91
C ARG A 56 -18.97 21.49 -13.42
N LEU A 57 -18.85 21.28 -12.11
CA LEU A 57 -17.91 20.29 -11.54
C LEU A 57 -18.29 18.88 -11.99
N ALA A 58 -19.56 18.50 -11.88
CA ALA A 58 -20.04 17.18 -12.30
C ALA A 58 -19.89 16.92 -13.81
N GLU A 59 -19.94 17.98 -14.64
CA GLU A 59 -19.67 17.90 -16.08
C GLU A 59 -18.19 17.71 -16.41
N LYS A 60 -17.30 18.41 -15.67
CA LYS A 60 -15.86 18.40 -15.95
C LYS A 60 -15.11 17.26 -15.26
N PHE A 61 -15.57 16.81 -14.10
CA PHE A 61 -14.81 15.92 -13.22
C PHE A 61 -15.51 14.59 -12.94
N VAL A 62 -14.69 13.56 -12.73
CA VAL A 62 -15.06 12.29 -12.10
C VAL A 62 -14.68 12.35 -10.64
N LEU A 63 -15.63 12.02 -9.76
CA LEU A 63 -15.43 12.03 -8.30
C LEU A 63 -14.85 10.71 -7.76
N ARG A 64 -15.23 9.57 -8.35
CA ARG A 64 -14.78 8.23 -7.96
C ARG A 64 -14.20 7.53 -9.18
N THR A 65 -12.97 7.06 -9.04
CA THR A 65 -12.17 6.40 -10.08
C THR A 65 -12.30 4.88 -10.06
N ILE A 66 -12.91 4.34 -8.99
CA ILE A 66 -13.14 2.91 -8.80
C ILE A 66 -14.64 2.60 -8.63
N GLU A 67 -15.05 1.46 -9.15
CA GLU A 67 -16.39 0.89 -9.01
C GLU A 67 -16.34 -0.36 -8.11
N HIS A 68 -17.20 -0.43 -7.10
CA HIS A 68 -17.29 -1.62 -6.25
C HIS A 68 -18.03 -2.75 -6.96
N VAL A 69 -17.39 -3.92 -7.05
CA VAL A 69 -17.95 -5.10 -7.72
C VAL A 69 -18.56 -6.06 -6.70
N THR A 70 -17.80 -6.41 -5.66
CA THR A 70 -18.27 -7.35 -4.63
C THR A 70 -17.42 -7.24 -3.37
N THR A 71 -17.96 -7.73 -2.25
CA THR A 71 -17.26 -7.89 -0.97
C THR A 71 -17.39 -9.32 -0.49
N LYS A 72 -16.28 -9.90 -0.02
CA LYS A 72 -16.26 -11.17 0.70
C LYS A 72 -15.82 -10.93 2.13
N THR A 73 -16.58 -11.43 3.09
CA THR A 73 -16.29 -11.30 4.51
C THR A 73 -15.86 -12.66 5.07
N SER A 74 -14.87 -12.66 5.97
CA SER A 74 -14.44 -13.85 6.71
C SER A 74 -15.56 -14.36 7.64
N PRO A 75 -15.54 -15.64 8.05
CA PRO A 75 -16.57 -16.20 8.92
C PRO A 75 -16.71 -15.49 10.28
N ASP A 76 -15.62 -14.96 10.82
CA ASP A 76 -15.58 -14.19 12.07
C ASP A 76 -16.02 -12.73 11.89
N GLY A 77 -16.20 -12.25 10.65
CA GLY A 77 -16.58 -10.87 10.36
C GLY A 77 -15.44 -9.85 10.46
N GLU A 78 -14.23 -10.26 10.85
CA GLU A 78 -13.12 -9.35 11.15
C GLU A 78 -12.34 -8.94 9.91
N THR A 79 -12.45 -9.67 8.81
CA THR A 79 -11.77 -9.38 7.55
C THR A 79 -12.76 -9.27 6.40
N MET A 80 -12.68 -8.16 5.65
CA MET A 80 -13.47 -7.94 4.44
C MET A 80 -12.55 -7.69 3.26
N LYS A 81 -12.68 -8.51 2.21
CA LYS A 81 -12.00 -8.32 0.93
C LYS A 81 -12.96 -7.72 -0.08
N LEU A 82 -12.62 -6.53 -0.57
CA LEU A 82 -13.37 -5.79 -1.57
C LEU A 82 -12.70 -5.95 -2.94
N LEU A 83 -13.51 -6.15 -3.97
CA LEU A 83 -13.09 -6.17 -5.35
C LEU A 83 -13.58 -4.89 -6.04
N PHE A 84 -12.65 -4.15 -6.65
CA PHE A 84 -12.96 -2.93 -7.39
C PHE A 84 -12.64 -3.11 -8.87
N ARG A 85 -13.48 -2.52 -9.72
CA ARG A 85 -13.26 -2.36 -11.15
C ARG A 85 -12.78 -0.94 -11.43
N LEU A 86 -11.70 -0.84 -12.20
CA LEU A 86 -11.13 0.43 -12.63
C LEU A 86 -11.73 0.87 -13.97
N HIS A 87 -11.51 2.13 -14.33
CA HIS A 87 -12.05 2.75 -15.57
C HIS A 87 -11.71 1.98 -16.86
N ASP A 88 -10.60 1.23 -16.86
CA ASP A 88 -10.10 0.42 -17.97
C ASP A 88 -10.50 -1.07 -17.86
N GLY A 89 -11.44 -1.40 -16.96
CA GLY A 89 -12.01 -2.73 -16.81
C GLY A 89 -11.20 -3.71 -15.97
N HIS A 90 -9.96 -3.38 -15.64
CA HIS A 90 -9.11 -4.16 -14.73
C HIS A 90 -9.69 -4.21 -13.31
N LEU A 91 -9.28 -5.24 -12.56
CA LEU A 91 -9.72 -5.48 -11.20
C LEU A 91 -8.56 -5.34 -10.21
N ILE A 92 -8.85 -4.72 -9.06
CA ILE A 92 -7.94 -4.68 -7.91
C ILE A 92 -8.65 -5.12 -6.64
N GLU A 93 -7.88 -5.59 -5.68
CA GLU A 93 -8.38 -5.98 -4.37
C GLU A 93 -7.93 -4.98 -3.28
N THR A 94 -8.80 -4.79 -2.31
CA THR A 94 -8.53 -4.05 -1.06
C THR A 94 -9.03 -4.90 0.10
N VAL A 95 -8.29 -4.95 1.19
CA VAL A 95 -8.69 -5.72 2.38
C VAL A 95 -8.83 -4.80 3.57
N LEU A 96 -9.98 -4.82 4.23
CA LEU A 96 -10.20 -4.21 5.53
C LEU A 96 -10.10 -5.28 6.62
N MET A 97 -9.26 -5.04 7.62
CA MET A 97 -9.09 -5.88 8.79
C MET A 97 -9.47 -5.09 10.04
N LEU A 98 -10.32 -5.69 10.87
CA LEU A 98 -10.75 -5.17 12.16
C LEU A 98 -9.97 -5.87 13.26
N SER A 99 -9.57 -5.12 14.27
CA SER A 99 -8.87 -5.63 15.44
C SER A 99 -9.09 -4.71 16.63
N ASP A 100 -8.69 -5.15 17.82
CA ASP A 100 -8.67 -4.32 19.04
C ASP A 100 -7.80 -3.06 18.89
N HIS A 101 -6.88 -3.04 17.92
CA HIS A 101 -6.00 -1.92 17.63
C HIS A 101 -6.56 -0.94 16.59
N GLY A 102 -7.76 -1.21 16.07
CA GLY A 102 -8.47 -0.38 15.10
C GLY A 102 -8.68 -1.06 13.75
N ARG A 103 -8.86 -0.23 12.73
CA ARG A 103 -9.24 -0.60 11.36
C ARG A 103 -8.04 -0.43 10.43
N THR A 104 -7.49 -1.55 9.99
CA THR A 104 -6.34 -1.57 9.06
C THR A 104 -6.82 -1.86 7.66
N ILE A 105 -6.54 -0.96 6.72
CA ILE A 105 -6.80 -1.19 5.30
C ILE A 105 -5.51 -1.56 4.58
N CYS A 106 -5.57 -2.64 3.81
CA CYS A 106 -4.54 -3.07 2.88
C CYS A 106 -4.89 -2.58 1.47
N VAL A 107 -4.08 -1.69 0.92
CA VAL A 107 -4.32 -1.05 -0.38
C VAL A 107 -3.39 -1.59 -1.46
N SER A 108 -3.91 -1.66 -2.67
CA SER A 108 -3.17 -1.96 -3.89
C SER A 108 -2.57 -0.69 -4.49
N THR A 109 -1.44 -0.83 -5.19
CA THR A 109 -0.74 0.27 -5.88
C THR A 109 -0.58 0.04 -7.38
N GLN A 110 -0.77 -1.18 -7.85
CA GLN A 110 -0.69 -1.54 -9.26
C GLN A 110 -1.77 -2.56 -9.64
N VAL A 111 -2.07 -2.65 -10.93
CA VAL A 111 -2.79 -3.79 -11.51
C VAL A 111 -1.76 -4.84 -11.89
N GLY A 112 -1.68 -5.90 -11.08
CA GLY A 112 -0.61 -6.88 -11.18
C GLY A 112 0.69 -6.41 -10.50
N CYS A 113 1.81 -7.08 -10.73
CA CYS A 113 3.09 -6.74 -10.12
C CYS A 113 4.27 -7.20 -10.99
N PRO A 114 5.30 -6.35 -11.24
CA PRO A 114 6.42 -6.70 -12.11
C PRO A 114 7.53 -7.50 -11.40
N ILE A 115 7.46 -7.65 -10.08
CA ILE A 115 8.53 -8.29 -9.28
C ILE A 115 8.62 -9.79 -9.54
N ASP A 116 7.51 -10.42 -9.94
CA ASP A 116 7.47 -11.85 -10.28
C ASP A 116 7.94 -12.75 -9.10
N CYS A 117 7.57 -12.35 -7.87
CA CYS A 117 7.71 -13.20 -6.69
C CYS A 117 6.97 -14.52 -6.93
N LYS A 118 7.69 -15.64 -6.89
CA LYS A 118 7.18 -16.94 -7.36
C LYS A 118 6.08 -17.54 -6.47
N PHE A 119 5.96 -17.05 -5.24
CA PHE A 119 4.91 -17.42 -4.30
C PHE A 119 3.66 -16.50 -4.38
N CYS A 120 3.76 -15.35 -5.05
CA CYS A 120 2.73 -14.33 -5.05
C CYS A 120 1.78 -14.50 -6.25
N ALA A 121 0.48 -14.62 -6.00
CA ALA A 121 -0.54 -14.69 -7.06
C ALA A 121 -0.48 -13.47 -7.99
N THR A 122 -0.29 -12.28 -7.43
CA THR A 122 -0.18 -11.02 -8.21
C THR A 122 1.09 -10.97 -9.06
N GLY A 123 2.21 -11.54 -8.59
CA GLY A 123 3.44 -11.63 -9.38
C GLY A 123 3.27 -12.47 -10.64
N MET A 124 2.49 -13.56 -10.56
CA MET A 124 2.20 -14.43 -11.71
C MET A 124 1.32 -13.77 -12.79
N MET A 125 0.60 -12.70 -12.45
CA MET A 125 -0.24 -11.97 -13.41
C MET A 125 0.59 -11.07 -14.36
N GLY A 126 1.84 -10.78 -14.01
CA GLY A 126 2.62 -9.70 -14.63
C GLY A 126 2.09 -8.32 -14.24
N LEU A 127 2.75 -7.26 -14.73
CA LEU A 127 2.31 -5.88 -14.55
C LEU A 127 1.47 -5.42 -15.75
N MET A 128 0.28 -4.88 -15.50
CA MET A 128 -0.52 -4.20 -16.51
C MET A 128 -0.26 -2.68 -16.48
N ARG A 129 -0.44 -2.05 -15.31
CA ARG A 129 -0.15 -0.62 -15.11
C ARG A 129 -0.08 -0.23 -13.63
N ASN A 130 0.44 0.96 -13.38
CA ASN A 130 0.33 1.66 -12.10
C ASN A 130 -1.10 2.18 -11.87
N LEU A 131 -1.50 2.24 -10.59
CA LEU A 131 -2.68 2.99 -10.17
C LEU A 131 -2.36 4.47 -10.08
N THR A 132 -3.33 5.33 -10.38
CA THR A 132 -3.20 6.77 -10.10
C THR A 132 -3.34 7.05 -8.60
N SER A 133 -2.94 8.24 -8.15
CA SER A 133 -3.11 8.66 -6.77
C SER A 133 -4.57 8.63 -6.32
N GLY A 134 -5.52 9.03 -7.18
CA GLY A 134 -6.95 8.95 -6.94
C GLY A 134 -7.48 7.52 -6.83
N GLU A 135 -6.97 6.58 -7.64
CA GLU A 135 -7.33 5.15 -7.54
C GLU A 135 -6.82 4.52 -6.22
N ILE A 136 -5.67 4.96 -5.71
CA ILE A 136 -5.15 4.54 -4.40
C ILE A 136 -6.00 5.14 -3.26
N LEU A 137 -6.27 6.45 -3.34
CA LEU A 137 -7.10 7.18 -2.37
C LEU A 137 -8.51 6.59 -2.26
N ASP A 138 -9.12 6.31 -3.39
CA ASP A 138 -10.51 5.85 -3.44
C ASP A 138 -10.69 4.51 -2.73
N GLN A 139 -9.67 3.65 -2.64
CA GLN A 139 -9.75 2.42 -1.84
C GLN A 139 -10.03 2.72 -0.37
N VAL A 140 -9.35 3.73 0.20
CA VAL A 140 -9.54 4.16 1.60
C VAL A 140 -10.87 4.88 1.77
N LEU A 141 -11.10 5.90 0.93
CA LEU A 141 -12.28 6.75 1.02
C LEU A 141 -13.58 5.98 0.78
N PHE A 142 -13.56 4.98 -0.10
CA PHE A 142 -14.70 4.09 -0.32
C PHE A 142 -15.02 3.28 0.93
N VAL A 143 -14.01 2.66 1.56
CA VAL A 143 -14.22 1.81 2.74
C VAL A 143 -14.71 2.63 3.94
N GLU A 144 -14.21 3.86 4.13
CA GLU A 144 -14.74 4.76 5.16
C GLU A 144 -16.21 5.11 4.91
N ASN A 145 -16.57 5.42 3.66
CA ASN A 145 -17.97 5.66 3.28
C ASN A 145 -18.87 4.43 3.48
N LEU A 146 -18.37 3.24 3.15
CA LEU A 146 -19.11 2.00 3.26
C LEU A 146 -19.36 1.62 4.74
N SER A 147 -18.35 1.80 5.58
CA SER A 147 -18.41 1.43 7.00
C SER A 147 -18.98 2.52 7.90
N GLY A 148 -19.01 3.78 7.44
CA GLY A 148 -19.35 4.95 8.26
C GLY A 148 -18.27 5.32 9.27
N GLU A 149 -17.09 4.71 9.18
CA GLU A 149 -16.07 4.71 10.21
C GLU A 149 -14.70 5.04 9.62
N LYS A 150 -13.87 5.75 10.40
CA LYS A 150 -12.54 6.13 9.92
C LYS A 150 -11.58 4.95 9.91
N ILE A 151 -10.72 4.90 8.89
CA ILE A 151 -9.57 4.00 8.88
C ILE A 151 -8.52 4.52 9.86
N THR A 152 -7.94 3.63 10.67
CA THR A 152 -6.93 4.01 11.68
C THR A 152 -5.51 3.68 11.24
N ASN A 153 -5.36 2.71 10.34
CA ASN A 153 -4.07 2.18 9.89
C ASN A 153 -4.12 1.84 8.40
N ILE A 154 -3.02 2.06 7.70
CA ILE A 154 -2.87 1.69 6.29
C ILE A 154 -1.63 0.81 6.16
N VAL A 155 -1.78 -0.30 5.46
CA VAL A 155 -0.64 -1.11 4.99
C VAL A 155 -0.66 -1.15 3.47
N VAL A 156 0.47 -0.83 2.86
CA VAL A 156 0.63 -0.85 1.40
C VAL A 156 1.23 -2.20 1.01
N MET A 157 0.39 -3.23 1.13
CA MET A 157 0.75 -4.65 0.97
C MET A 157 -0.25 -5.39 0.07
N GLY A 158 -1.07 -4.65 -0.69
CA GLY A 158 -2.01 -5.21 -1.66
C GLY A 158 -1.33 -5.62 -2.95
N MET A 159 -1.99 -5.41 -4.08
CA MET A 159 -1.43 -5.70 -5.39
C MET A 159 -0.39 -4.66 -5.80
N GLY A 160 0.78 -5.13 -6.24
CA GLY A 160 1.86 -4.30 -6.79
C GLY A 160 3.08 -4.16 -5.89
N GLU A 161 4.14 -3.59 -6.46
CA GLU A 161 5.33 -3.11 -5.74
C GLU A 161 5.20 -1.59 -5.53
N PRO A 162 4.97 -1.15 -4.28
CA PRO A 162 4.70 0.26 -3.97
C PRO A 162 5.78 1.21 -4.48
N PHE A 163 7.05 0.83 -4.40
CA PHE A 163 8.16 1.70 -4.79
C PHE A 163 8.35 1.80 -6.31
N LEU A 164 7.73 0.92 -7.10
CA LEU A 164 7.64 1.08 -8.56
C LEU A 164 6.46 1.94 -8.99
N ASN A 165 5.59 2.35 -8.05
CA ASN A 165 4.58 3.38 -8.24
C ASN A 165 4.73 4.53 -7.22
N TYR A 166 5.98 4.92 -6.96
CA TYR A 166 6.36 5.82 -5.86
C TYR A 166 5.61 7.15 -5.88
N GLU A 167 5.58 7.86 -7.01
CA GLU A 167 5.02 9.22 -7.07
C GLU A 167 3.51 9.24 -6.81
N ASN A 168 2.74 8.37 -7.46
CA ASN A 168 1.30 8.27 -7.22
C ASN A 168 0.99 7.84 -5.77
N LEU A 169 1.79 6.93 -5.22
CA LEU A 169 1.65 6.51 -3.83
C LEU A 169 1.94 7.65 -2.86
N MET A 170 3.07 8.34 -3.00
CA MET A 170 3.43 9.45 -2.10
C MET A 170 2.37 10.55 -2.14
N GLN A 171 1.88 10.92 -3.33
CA GLN A 171 0.80 11.90 -3.44
C GLN A 171 -0.47 11.44 -2.70
N ALA A 172 -0.88 10.18 -2.86
CA ALA A 172 -2.03 9.64 -2.14
C ALA A 172 -1.83 9.65 -0.61
N LEU A 173 -0.67 9.22 -0.12
CA LEU A 173 -0.38 9.20 1.31
C LEU A 173 -0.23 10.61 1.90
N ASP A 174 0.31 11.56 1.14
CA ASP A 174 0.41 12.96 1.55
C ASP A 174 -1.00 13.54 1.76
N ILE A 175 -1.95 13.27 0.84
CA ILE A 175 -3.36 13.68 0.99
C ILE A 175 -4.03 13.02 2.20
N LEU A 176 -3.77 11.73 2.46
CA LEU A 176 -4.33 11.03 3.62
C LEU A 176 -3.76 11.56 4.96
N THR A 177 -2.57 12.14 4.95
CA THR A 177 -1.89 12.61 6.17
C THR A 177 -1.89 14.12 6.36
N ALA A 178 -2.28 14.88 5.32
CA ALA A 178 -2.45 16.32 5.39
C ALA A 178 -3.52 16.73 6.42
N GLU A 179 -3.29 17.85 7.10
CA GLU A 179 -4.23 18.42 8.08
C GLU A 179 -5.56 18.82 7.44
N ASP A 180 -5.51 19.32 6.20
CA ASP A 180 -6.68 19.63 5.36
C ASP A 180 -7.13 18.44 4.48
N GLY A 181 -6.62 17.25 4.77
CA GLY A 181 -6.99 15.97 4.15
C GLY A 181 -7.70 15.03 5.14
N ARG A 182 -7.22 13.79 5.30
CA ARG A 182 -7.75 12.86 6.32
C ARG A 182 -7.12 13.04 7.70
N ASN A 183 -6.05 13.82 7.81
CA ASN A 183 -5.30 14.08 9.03
C ASN A 183 -4.88 12.79 9.77
N MET A 184 -4.50 11.75 9.00
CA MET A 184 -3.98 10.51 9.57
C MET A 184 -2.52 10.70 9.99
N ALA A 185 -2.16 10.20 11.17
CA ALA A 185 -0.77 10.22 11.61
C ALA A 185 0.10 9.34 10.70
N GLN A 186 1.18 9.90 10.14
CA GLN A 186 2.07 9.19 9.19
C GLN A 186 2.60 7.85 9.74
N LYS A 187 2.82 7.73 11.05
CA LYS A 187 3.29 6.50 11.71
C LYS A 187 2.27 5.35 11.71
N LYS A 188 1.00 5.62 11.32
CA LYS A 188 -0.05 4.61 11.15
C LYS A 188 -0.06 3.99 9.76
N ILE A 189 0.84 4.43 8.89
CA ILE A 189 0.99 3.95 7.51
C ILE A 189 2.28 3.14 7.43
N VAL A 190 2.19 1.91 6.92
CA VAL A 190 3.33 1.04 6.63
C VAL A 190 3.41 0.83 5.13
N VAL A 191 4.52 1.23 4.51
CA VAL A 191 4.81 0.96 3.11
C VAL A 191 5.73 -0.25 3.04
N SER A 192 5.29 -1.33 2.39
CA SER A 192 6.13 -2.51 2.16
C SER A 192 6.85 -2.40 0.81
N THR A 193 8.06 -2.93 0.71
CA THR A 193 8.78 -3.05 -0.57
C THR A 193 9.55 -4.37 -0.64
N SER A 194 9.64 -4.91 -1.85
CA SER A 194 10.48 -6.06 -2.21
C SER A 194 11.97 -5.73 -2.26
N GLY A 195 12.35 -4.46 -2.06
CA GLY A 195 13.75 -4.03 -2.04
C GLY A 195 14.18 -3.26 -3.28
N VAL A 196 13.39 -2.28 -3.72
CA VAL A 196 13.78 -1.34 -4.80
C VAL A 196 14.77 -0.32 -4.24
N VAL A 197 16.06 -0.67 -4.18
CA VAL A 197 17.10 0.09 -3.46
C VAL A 197 17.09 1.60 -3.78
N PRO A 198 17.11 2.06 -5.06
CA PRO A 198 17.12 3.49 -5.35
C PRO A 198 15.90 4.26 -4.82
N LYS A 199 14.77 3.56 -4.65
CA LYS A 199 13.54 4.15 -4.10
C LYS A 199 13.51 4.14 -2.58
N ILE A 200 14.19 3.20 -1.93
CA ILE A 200 14.48 3.27 -0.49
C ILE A 200 15.38 4.49 -0.22
N GLU A 201 16.42 4.70 -1.03
CA GLU A 201 17.29 5.88 -0.90
C GLU A 201 16.51 7.19 -1.09
N GLN A 202 15.66 7.27 -2.12
CA GLN A 202 14.77 8.42 -2.32
C GLN A 202 13.84 8.65 -1.11
N PHE A 203 13.26 7.58 -0.57
CA PHE A 203 12.39 7.64 0.62
C PHE A 203 13.11 8.20 1.85
N ILE A 204 14.37 7.80 2.07
CA ILE A 204 15.23 8.31 3.13
C ILE A 204 15.56 9.80 2.87
N ALA A 205 15.97 10.14 1.66
CA ALA A 205 16.37 11.51 1.29
C ALA A 205 15.22 12.52 1.46
N GLU A 206 14.00 12.12 1.11
CA GLU A 206 12.76 12.89 1.30
C GLU A 206 12.31 12.95 2.77
N ARG A 207 12.97 12.20 3.68
CA ARG A 207 12.64 12.13 5.12
C ARG A 207 11.18 11.78 5.38
N ARG A 208 10.62 10.89 4.56
CA ARG A 208 9.25 10.39 4.72
C ARG A 208 9.12 9.72 6.08
N LYS A 209 8.04 10.02 6.83
CA LYS A 209 7.83 9.48 8.19
C LYS A 209 6.86 8.29 8.22
N TYR A 210 6.48 7.77 7.06
CA TYR A 210 5.78 6.48 6.99
C TYR A 210 6.71 5.37 7.44
N ARG A 211 6.16 4.32 8.06
CA ARG A 211 6.96 3.16 8.46
C ARG A 211 7.31 2.33 7.24
N LEU A 212 8.52 1.80 7.20
CA LEU A 212 8.98 0.93 6.13
C LEU A 212 8.93 -0.54 6.58
N ALA A 213 8.44 -1.41 5.69
CA ALA A 213 8.57 -2.85 5.80
C ALA A 213 9.34 -3.40 4.60
N ILE A 214 10.21 -4.38 4.83
CA ILE A 214 11.01 -5.03 3.80
C ILE A 214 10.57 -6.49 3.67
N SER A 215 10.09 -6.86 2.48
CA SER A 215 9.84 -8.26 2.15
C SER A 215 11.17 -8.98 1.89
N LEU A 216 11.71 -9.59 2.95
CA LEU A 216 13.03 -10.21 2.96
C LEU A 216 12.98 -11.62 2.36
N ASN A 217 12.11 -12.48 2.92
CA ASN A 217 11.74 -13.83 2.45
C ASN A 217 12.86 -14.86 2.21
N ALA A 218 14.13 -14.51 2.36
CA ALA A 218 15.24 -15.45 2.31
C ALA A 218 16.49 -14.87 3.00
N PRO A 219 17.31 -15.69 3.67
CA PRO A 219 18.53 -15.25 4.35
C PRO A 219 19.80 -15.37 3.48
N SER A 220 19.68 -15.65 2.19
CA SER A 220 20.81 -15.74 1.25
C SER A 220 20.39 -15.35 -0.16
N ASP A 221 21.31 -14.80 -0.95
CA ASP A 221 21.03 -14.40 -2.34
C ASP A 221 20.56 -15.57 -3.21
N ALA A 222 21.19 -16.74 -3.08
CA ALA A 222 20.83 -17.91 -3.89
C ALA A 222 19.35 -18.33 -3.68
N LEU A 223 18.88 -18.33 -2.43
CA LEU A 223 17.49 -18.64 -2.11
C LEU A 223 16.57 -17.47 -2.47
N ARG A 224 17.01 -16.24 -2.25
CA ARG A 224 16.23 -15.05 -2.57
C ARG A 224 16.01 -14.91 -4.08
N ASP A 225 17.00 -15.19 -4.90
CA ASP A 225 16.92 -15.23 -6.37
C ASP A 225 15.89 -16.24 -6.88
N GLN A 226 15.73 -17.37 -6.19
CA GLN A 226 14.74 -18.39 -6.53
C GLN A 226 13.31 -17.91 -6.25
N ILE A 227 13.10 -17.18 -5.17
CA ILE A 227 11.77 -16.82 -4.65
C ILE A 227 11.34 -15.43 -5.14
N MET A 228 12.27 -14.49 -5.21
CA MET A 228 12.11 -13.06 -5.51
C MET A 228 13.15 -12.59 -6.53
N PRO A 229 12.88 -12.72 -7.84
CA PRO A 229 13.85 -12.44 -8.91
C PRO A 229 14.48 -11.04 -8.89
N LEU A 230 13.80 -10.06 -8.27
CA LEU A 230 14.33 -8.70 -8.04
C LEU A 230 15.71 -8.70 -7.36
N ASN A 231 16.00 -9.69 -6.53
CA ASN A 231 17.27 -9.81 -5.83
C ASN A 231 18.49 -9.85 -6.76
N LYS A 232 18.34 -10.36 -7.99
CA LYS A 232 19.42 -10.34 -8.99
C LYS A 232 19.83 -8.93 -9.42
N LYS A 233 18.90 -7.98 -9.31
CA LYS A 233 19.13 -6.58 -9.63
C LYS A 233 19.68 -5.81 -8.42
N TRP A 234 19.15 -6.09 -7.24
CA TRP A 234 19.55 -5.51 -5.97
C TRP A 234 19.76 -6.63 -4.94
N PRO A 235 20.99 -7.17 -4.85
CA PRO A 235 21.31 -8.28 -3.96
C PRO A 235 21.12 -7.92 -2.49
N LEU A 236 21.12 -8.94 -1.65
CA LEU A 236 20.80 -8.80 -0.24
C LEU A 236 21.76 -7.86 0.49
N GLU A 237 23.06 -7.91 0.20
CA GLU A 237 24.05 -7.00 0.78
C GLU A 237 23.71 -5.52 0.51
N GLU A 238 23.38 -5.19 -0.74
CA GLU A 238 23.00 -3.83 -1.14
C GLU A 238 21.70 -3.38 -0.46
N LEU A 239 20.71 -4.26 -0.42
CA LEU A 239 19.43 -4.02 0.25
C LEU A 239 19.63 -3.78 1.76
N LEU A 240 20.40 -4.62 2.44
CA LEU A 240 20.63 -4.50 3.87
C LEU A 240 21.45 -3.24 4.19
N ALA A 241 22.38 -2.85 3.33
CA ALA A 241 23.13 -1.60 3.48
C ALA A 241 22.20 -0.37 3.47
N VAL A 242 21.27 -0.27 2.51
CA VAL A 242 20.32 0.86 2.47
C VAL A 242 19.30 0.81 3.62
N VAL A 243 18.88 -0.39 4.05
CA VAL A 243 18.00 -0.55 5.22
C VAL A 243 18.71 -0.08 6.50
N LYS A 244 20.02 -0.31 6.62
CA LYS A 244 20.82 0.19 7.74
C LYS A 244 20.90 1.71 7.75
N GLN A 245 20.98 2.34 6.57
CA GLN A 245 20.88 3.80 6.46
C GLN A 245 19.50 4.30 6.90
N TYR A 246 18.42 3.61 6.51
CA TYR A 246 17.06 3.96 6.93
C TYR A 246 16.91 3.93 8.45
N THR A 247 17.32 2.84 9.12
CA THR A 247 17.17 2.72 10.58
C THR A 247 17.96 3.79 11.33
N GLN A 248 19.16 4.14 10.84
CA GLN A 248 19.98 5.22 11.40
C GLN A 248 19.36 6.61 11.19
N ALA A 249 18.82 6.88 9.99
CA ALA A 249 18.26 8.18 9.62
C ALA A 249 16.88 8.42 10.26
N ALA A 250 15.99 7.42 10.21
CA ALA A 250 14.62 7.52 10.69
C ALA A 250 14.51 7.41 12.21
N ARG A 251 15.48 6.75 12.88
CA ARG A 251 15.42 6.36 14.30
C ARG A 251 14.13 5.58 14.63
N GLU A 252 13.67 4.78 13.68
CA GLU A 252 12.47 3.94 13.80
C GLU A 252 12.87 2.48 13.56
N ARG A 253 12.13 1.58 14.20
CA ARG A 253 12.29 0.12 14.00
C ARG A 253 11.88 -0.27 12.59
N ILE A 254 12.73 -1.03 11.91
CA ILE A 254 12.38 -1.61 10.60
C ILE A 254 11.54 -2.87 10.79
N THR A 255 10.53 -3.08 9.94
CA THR A 255 9.83 -4.36 9.90
C THR A 255 10.39 -5.22 8.77
N PHE A 256 10.79 -6.45 9.08
CA PHE A 256 11.07 -7.47 8.07
C PHE A 256 9.89 -8.41 7.94
N GLU A 257 9.46 -8.66 6.71
CA GLU A 257 8.45 -9.67 6.39
C GLU A 257 9.14 -10.90 5.83
N TYR A 258 8.78 -12.06 6.37
CA TYR A 258 9.34 -13.33 5.96
C TYR A 258 8.23 -14.36 5.81
N VAL A 259 7.84 -14.62 4.56
CA VAL A 259 6.89 -15.69 4.24
C VAL A 259 7.55 -17.05 4.43
N LEU A 260 6.90 -17.94 5.18
CA LEU A 260 7.38 -19.30 5.38
C LEU A 260 6.78 -20.23 4.31
N LEU A 261 7.64 -20.82 3.50
CA LEU A 261 7.33 -21.72 2.38
C LEU A 261 7.88 -23.12 2.69
N ALA A 262 6.99 -24.10 2.72
CA ALA A 262 7.30 -25.46 3.18
C ALA A 262 8.44 -26.11 2.38
N GLY A 263 9.50 -26.50 3.07
CA GLY A 263 10.69 -27.16 2.52
C GLY A 263 11.58 -26.27 1.66
N VAL A 264 11.37 -24.95 1.68
CA VAL A 264 12.08 -24.00 0.81
C VAL A 264 12.90 -23.03 1.63
N ASN A 265 12.24 -22.29 2.52
CA ASN A 265 12.87 -21.25 3.34
C ASN A 265 12.47 -21.33 4.83
N ASP A 266 11.88 -22.46 5.24
CA ASP A 266 11.42 -22.78 6.60
C ASP A 266 12.31 -23.84 7.29
N ARG A 267 13.53 -24.09 6.80
CA ARG A 267 14.47 -25.04 7.41
C ARG A 267 15.15 -24.38 8.63
N LEU A 268 15.61 -25.21 9.58
CA LEU A 268 16.32 -24.70 10.77
C LEU A 268 17.62 -23.96 10.42
N GLU A 269 18.29 -24.36 9.35
CA GLU A 269 19.46 -23.63 8.82
C GLU A 269 19.10 -22.23 8.30
N ASP A 270 17.93 -22.08 7.67
CA ASP A 270 17.43 -20.79 7.21
C ASP A 270 17.10 -19.89 8.41
N ALA A 271 16.52 -20.44 9.48
CA ALA A 271 16.24 -19.70 10.72
C ALA A 271 17.52 -19.13 11.35
N ARG A 272 18.58 -19.94 11.46
CA ARG A 272 19.89 -19.50 11.98
C ARG A 272 20.52 -18.42 11.10
N ALA A 273 20.44 -18.58 9.77
CA ALA A 273 20.97 -17.60 8.83
C ALA A 273 20.19 -16.27 8.88
N LEU A 274 18.86 -16.35 8.96
CA LEU A 274 17.99 -15.20 9.11
C LEU A 274 18.28 -14.44 10.40
N ARG A 275 18.49 -15.17 11.51
CA ARG A 275 18.84 -14.59 12.81
C ARG A 275 20.09 -13.72 12.73
N LYS A 276 21.14 -14.19 12.04
CA LYS A 276 22.39 -13.43 11.86
C LYS A 276 22.16 -12.10 11.15
N ILE A 277 21.28 -12.07 10.15
CA ILE A 277 20.94 -10.84 9.42
C ILE A 277 20.18 -9.88 10.34
N VAL A 278 19.08 -10.33 10.95
CA VAL A 278 18.17 -9.42 11.64
C VAL A 278 18.74 -8.90 12.97
N GLN A 279 19.68 -9.62 13.60
CA GLN A 279 20.39 -9.15 14.80
C GLN A 279 21.21 -7.86 14.56
N GLU A 280 21.50 -7.50 13.31
CA GLU A 280 22.17 -6.24 12.98
C GLU A 280 21.23 -5.02 13.02
N PHE A 281 19.91 -5.22 13.21
CA PHE A 281 18.91 -4.17 13.09
C PHE A 281 18.01 -4.12 14.33
N ASP A 282 17.66 -2.92 14.78
CA ASP A 282 16.51 -2.73 15.66
C ASP A 282 15.24 -2.93 14.82
N CYS A 283 14.64 -4.11 14.94
CA CYS A 283 13.63 -4.56 14.00
C CYS A 283 12.48 -5.35 14.66
N VAL A 284 11.41 -5.51 13.89
CA VAL A 284 10.35 -6.49 14.12
C VAL A 284 10.37 -7.47 12.96
N LEU A 285 10.46 -8.76 13.26
CA LEU A 285 10.33 -9.81 12.25
C LEU A 285 8.91 -10.37 12.26
N ASN A 286 8.20 -10.24 11.14
CA ASN A 286 6.91 -10.87 10.92
C ASN A 286 7.12 -12.17 10.15
N LEU A 287 6.98 -13.31 10.84
CA LEU A 287 6.88 -14.62 10.21
C LEU A 287 5.46 -14.82 9.69
N ILE A 288 5.31 -14.96 8.37
CA ILE A 288 4.01 -15.05 7.70
C ILE A 288 3.86 -16.46 7.13
N PRO A 289 3.08 -17.34 7.76
CA PRO A 289 2.79 -18.64 7.19
C PRO A 289 2.11 -18.49 5.83
N PHE A 290 2.64 -19.14 4.79
CA PHE A 290 2.12 -18.98 3.44
C PHE A 290 0.63 -19.28 3.34
N ASN A 291 -0.09 -18.43 2.60
CA ASN A 291 -1.47 -18.66 2.21
C ASN A 291 -1.44 -19.38 0.87
N THR A 292 -1.86 -20.65 0.85
CA THR A 292 -1.80 -21.47 -0.36
C THR A 292 -2.59 -20.83 -1.50
N THR A 293 -1.92 -20.62 -2.63
CA THR A 293 -2.49 -20.10 -3.88
C THR A 293 -2.24 -21.09 -5.01
N TYR A 294 -2.47 -20.69 -6.26
CA TYR A 294 -2.17 -21.48 -7.46
C TYR A 294 -0.65 -21.68 -7.74
N SER A 295 0.23 -21.28 -6.83
CA SER A 295 1.68 -21.47 -6.96
C SER A 295 2.11 -22.91 -6.63
N VAL A 296 3.38 -23.24 -6.92
CA VAL A 296 4.01 -24.52 -6.55
C VAL A 296 4.35 -24.64 -5.05
N TYR A 297 4.28 -23.54 -4.31
CA TYR A 297 4.64 -23.51 -2.90
C TYR A 297 3.51 -23.98 -1.99
N ARG A 298 3.87 -24.45 -0.79
CA ARG A 298 2.93 -24.94 0.21
C ARG A 298 3.13 -24.25 1.54
N ARG A 299 2.05 -24.16 2.32
CA ARG A 299 2.09 -23.72 3.71
C ARG A 299 2.83 -24.76 4.56
N PRO A 300 3.79 -24.36 5.40
CA PRO A 300 4.40 -25.28 6.36
C PRO A 300 3.40 -25.79 7.39
N GLU A 301 3.65 -26.99 7.90
CA GLU A 301 2.90 -27.54 9.03
C GLU A 301 3.15 -26.72 10.30
N LYS A 302 2.19 -26.72 11.22
CA LYS A 302 2.26 -25.93 12.46
C LYS A 302 3.54 -26.22 13.27
N ASP A 303 3.94 -27.48 13.34
CA ASP A 303 5.14 -27.90 14.08
C ASP A 303 6.42 -27.38 13.42
N ALA A 304 6.48 -27.31 12.09
CA ALA A 304 7.61 -26.74 11.37
C ALA A 304 7.74 -25.23 11.61
N ILE A 305 6.62 -24.50 11.58
CA ILE A 305 6.57 -23.06 11.91
C ILE A 305 7.09 -22.83 13.32
N PHE A 306 6.63 -23.64 14.28
CA PHE A 306 7.04 -23.51 15.68
C PHE A 306 8.51 -23.87 15.90
N ALA A 307 9.01 -24.90 15.22
CA ALA A 307 10.43 -25.28 15.25
C ALA A 307 11.31 -24.17 14.67
N PHE A 308 10.92 -23.59 13.52
CA PHE A 308 11.61 -22.45 12.91
C PHE A 308 11.66 -21.26 13.86
N TYR A 309 10.52 -20.90 14.46
CA TYR A 309 10.44 -19.81 15.43
C TYR A 309 11.35 -20.05 16.64
N LYS A 310 11.32 -21.25 17.23
CA LYS A 310 12.20 -21.60 18.37
C LYS A 310 13.67 -21.52 18.02
N GLU A 311 14.07 -22.00 16.84
CA GLU A 311 15.45 -21.93 16.37
C GLU A 311 15.89 -20.50 16.08
N PHE A 312 14.97 -19.65 15.60
CA PHE A 312 15.23 -18.24 15.40
C PHE A 312 15.38 -17.48 16.74
N GLU A 313 14.60 -17.83 17.76
CA GLU A 313 14.64 -17.20 19.09
C GLU A 313 15.84 -17.63 19.94
N GLY A 314 16.28 -18.89 19.82
CA GLY A 314 17.32 -19.52 20.65
C GLY A 314 18.72 -19.15 20.21
#